data_AF-A0A5A9GWT2-F1
#
_entry.id   AF-A0A5A9GWT2-F1
#
_cell.length_a   1.000
_cell.length_b   1.000
_cell.length_c   1.000
_cell.angle_alpha   90.00
_cell.angle_beta   90.00
_cell.angle_gamma   90.00
#
_symmetry.space_group_name_H-M   'P 1'
#
loop_
_entity.id
_entity.type
_entity.pdbx_description
1 polymer ?
#
loop_
_entity_poly.entity_id
_entity_poly.type
_entity_poly.pdbx_seq_one_letter_code
_entity_poly.pdbx_strand_id
1 'polypeptide(L)'
;MPVKDADQRRKLEDQLLRKAEEAVRTLRREAESGDPARVDSLAEGLAGLLKTREFPSLRAAEFRELTRVIQRGAYQRSVDSLLVQAERCGHRGDEKGRNALLTQAKDHFAKALRFGADDEFRHGVERRVQATLMTSKDGVDDRTKQAAKRRLEQHDVGAKPPNGIERRRAIRYMDPVLTVEAEGRRCTTINWSTRGLLVDLPPEEFAHAVGGKLRLELHCREIPETGGRRIGGRQIAHVVRLDPDRHAVALSFPDISTVMLDLMHAMKEAGIKPEPER
;
A
#
# COMPACT_ATOMS: atom_id res chain seq x y z
N MET A 1 -54.22 23.65 12.92
CA MET A 1 -53.32 22.49 12.73
C MET A 1 -52.53 22.30 14.03
N PRO A 2 -52.60 21.13 14.68
CA PRO A 2 -52.18 20.98 16.08
C PRO A 2 -50.66 20.85 16.21
N VAL A 3 -50.11 21.59 17.16
CA VAL A 3 -48.69 21.64 17.56
C VAL A 3 -48.31 20.34 18.31
N LYS A 4 -48.25 19.22 17.59
CA LYS A 4 -47.64 17.96 18.06
C LYS A 4 -46.24 17.71 17.49
N ASP A 5 -45.74 18.62 16.66
CA ASP A 5 -44.90 18.20 15.54
C ASP A 5 -43.38 18.34 15.78
N ALA A 6 -42.92 19.26 16.63
CA ALA A 6 -41.47 19.53 16.78
C ALA A 6 -40.75 18.52 17.68
N ASP A 7 -41.28 18.25 18.88
CA ASP A 7 -40.66 17.32 19.83
C ASP A 7 -40.79 15.86 19.42
N GLN A 8 -41.90 15.49 18.76
CA GLN A 8 -42.05 14.15 18.18
C GLN A 8 -41.10 13.94 17.00
N ARG A 9 -40.90 14.94 16.13
CA ARG A 9 -39.90 14.87 15.04
C ARG A 9 -38.48 14.76 15.58
N ARG A 10 -38.11 15.57 16.59
CA ARG A 10 -36.79 15.47 17.23
C ARG A 10 -36.55 14.09 17.83
N LYS A 11 -37.54 13.52 18.55
CA LYS A 11 -37.42 12.15 19.11
C LYS A 11 -37.28 11.09 18.02
N LEU A 12 -38.00 11.22 16.90
CA LEU A 12 -37.89 10.32 15.75
C LEU A 12 -36.52 10.43 15.09
N GLU A 13 -36.04 11.65 14.88
CA GLU A 13 -34.72 11.95 14.33
C GLU A 13 -33.61 11.32 15.20
N ASP A 14 -33.64 11.55 16.51
CA ASP A 14 -32.68 10.97 17.46
C ASP A 14 -32.69 9.43 17.43
N GLN A 15 -33.88 8.82 17.32
CA GLN A 15 -34.01 7.35 17.21
C GLN A 15 -33.42 6.83 15.89
N LEU A 16 -33.65 7.53 14.77
CA LEU A 16 -33.09 7.15 13.47
C LEU A 16 -31.56 7.30 13.45
N LEU A 17 -31.03 8.36 14.05
CA LEU A 17 -29.60 8.58 14.17
C LEU A 17 -28.93 7.48 15.01
N ARG A 18 -29.51 7.13 16.17
CA ARG A 18 -28.99 6.02 17.00
C ARG A 18 -28.96 4.69 16.25
N LYS A 19 -30.04 4.37 15.51
CA LYS A 19 -30.09 3.17 14.66
C LYS A 19 -29.02 3.18 13.57
N ALA A 20 -28.78 4.33 12.94
CA ALA A 20 -27.72 4.46 11.93
C ALA A 20 -26.32 4.29 12.55
N GLU A 21 -26.09 4.84 13.74
CA GLU A 21 -24.82 4.68 14.47
C GLU A 21 -24.57 3.22 14.90
N GLU A 22 -25.61 2.52 15.35
CA GLU A 22 -25.55 1.09 15.66
C GLU A 22 -25.27 0.24 14.40
N ALA A 23 -25.91 0.57 13.28
CA ALA A 23 -25.65 -0.07 11.99
C ALA A 23 -24.20 0.15 11.53
N VAL A 24 -23.65 1.36 11.67
CA VAL A 24 -22.23 1.64 11.37
C VAL A 24 -21.30 0.88 12.30
N ARG A 25 -21.60 0.79 13.60
CA ARG A 25 -20.81 -0.01 14.54
C ARG A 25 -20.78 -1.48 14.14
N THR A 26 -21.93 -2.02 13.74
CA THR A 26 -22.04 -3.40 13.24
C THR A 26 -21.25 -3.58 11.95
N LEU A 27 -21.38 -2.66 10.99
CA LEU A 27 -20.62 -2.65 9.74
C LEU A 27 -19.10 -2.65 9.98
N ARG A 28 -18.60 -1.85 10.93
CA ARG A 28 -17.17 -1.82 11.27
C ARG A 28 -16.69 -3.17 11.81
N ARG A 29 -17.45 -3.76 12.73
CA ARG A 29 -17.14 -5.06 13.32
C ARG A 29 -17.12 -6.17 12.26
N GLU A 30 -18.09 -6.19 11.36
CA GLU A 30 -18.13 -7.18 10.26
C GLU A 30 -17.05 -6.91 9.21
N ALA A 31 -16.66 -5.66 8.99
CA ALA A 31 -15.56 -5.38 8.07
C ALA A 31 -14.22 -5.94 8.56
N GLU A 32 -14.05 -6.17 9.88
CA GLU A 32 -12.88 -6.84 10.45
C GLU A 32 -12.91 -8.37 10.21
N SER A 33 -14.09 -8.98 10.10
CA SER A 33 -14.23 -10.44 9.89
C SER A 33 -13.84 -10.88 8.47
N GLY A 34 -13.76 -9.94 7.53
CA GLY A 34 -13.24 -10.17 6.19
C GLY A 34 -14.25 -10.74 5.19
N ASP A 35 -15.54 -10.75 5.54
CA ASP A 35 -16.64 -11.09 4.63
C ASP A 35 -17.28 -9.83 4.00
N PRO A 36 -16.85 -9.42 2.79
CA PRO A 36 -17.37 -8.21 2.16
C PRO A 36 -18.83 -8.35 1.69
N ALA A 37 -19.35 -9.57 1.50
CA ALA A 37 -20.75 -9.76 1.10
C ALA A 37 -21.69 -9.45 2.27
N ARG A 38 -21.31 -9.85 3.48
CA ARG A 38 -22.02 -9.47 4.71
C ARG A 38 -22.01 -7.95 4.91
N VAL A 39 -20.88 -7.31 4.67
CA VAL A 39 -20.73 -5.84 4.74
C VAL A 39 -21.66 -5.15 3.72
N ASP A 40 -21.74 -5.64 2.48
CA ASP A 40 -22.65 -5.08 1.46
C ASP A 40 -24.12 -5.21 1.88
N SER A 41 -24.54 -6.37 2.40
CA SER A 41 -25.91 -6.57 2.88
C SER A 41 -26.28 -5.61 4.01
N LEU A 42 -25.36 -5.38 4.96
CA LEU A 42 -25.57 -4.40 6.03
C LEU A 42 -25.58 -2.95 5.52
N ALA A 43 -24.74 -2.65 4.52
CA ALA A 43 -24.67 -1.34 3.89
C ALA A 43 -25.98 -1.01 3.13
N GLU A 44 -26.58 -2.00 2.46
CA GLU A 44 -27.90 -1.87 1.82
C GLU A 44 -29.00 -1.60 2.86
N GLY A 45 -28.97 -2.30 3.99
CA GLY A 45 -29.90 -2.06 5.10
C GLY A 45 -29.79 -0.63 5.66
N LEU A 46 -28.56 -0.15 5.89
CA LEU A 46 -28.32 1.23 6.30
C LEU A 46 -28.76 2.21 5.20
N ALA A 47 -28.47 1.96 3.93
CA ALA A 47 -28.92 2.81 2.83
C ALA A 47 -30.45 2.93 2.75
N GLY A 48 -31.18 1.86 3.11
CA GLY A 48 -32.63 1.89 3.28
C GLY A 48 -33.08 2.83 4.40
N LEU A 49 -32.45 2.74 5.57
CA LEU A 49 -32.71 3.64 6.72
C LEU A 49 -32.44 5.12 6.37
N LEU A 50 -31.38 5.40 5.61
CA LEU A 50 -31.01 6.76 5.21
C LEU A 50 -31.94 7.38 4.14
N LYS A 51 -32.86 6.60 3.57
CA LYS A 51 -33.89 7.07 2.63
C LYS A 51 -35.21 7.44 3.32
N THR A 52 -35.34 7.18 4.61
CA THR A 52 -36.51 7.58 5.40
C THR A 52 -36.65 9.10 5.37
N ARG A 53 -37.87 9.61 5.15
CA ARG A 53 -38.15 11.04 4.92
C ARG A 53 -37.72 11.92 6.10
N GLU A 54 -37.82 11.36 7.29
CA GLU A 54 -37.49 11.99 8.57
C GLU A 54 -35.98 11.97 8.87
N PHE A 55 -35.16 11.32 8.03
CA PHE A 55 -33.72 11.26 8.26
C PHE A 55 -33.03 12.56 7.82
N PRO A 56 -32.16 13.18 8.66
CA PRO A 56 -31.50 14.43 8.32
C PRO A 56 -30.56 14.28 7.12
N SER A 57 -30.76 15.09 6.07
CA SER A 57 -30.05 14.96 4.79
C SER A 57 -28.53 15.12 4.92
N LEU A 58 -28.07 16.06 5.76
CA LEU A 58 -26.64 16.29 6.02
C LEU A 58 -26.00 15.06 6.69
N ARG A 59 -26.65 14.52 7.72
CA ARG A 59 -26.20 13.31 8.43
C ARG A 59 -26.24 12.09 7.52
N ALA A 60 -27.24 11.99 6.64
CA ALA A 60 -27.32 10.90 5.66
C ALA A 60 -26.12 10.89 4.69
N ALA A 61 -25.60 12.06 4.30
CA ALA A 61 -24.39 12.13 3.49
C ALA A 61 -23.16 11.60 4.25
N GLU A 62 -22.99 11.99 5.52
CA GLU A 62 -21.91 11.50 6.38
C GLU A 62 -21.95 9.98 6.54
N PHE A 63 -23.14 9.41 6.80
CA PHE A 63 -23.31 7.97 6.93
C PHE A 63 -23.03 7.21 5.61
N ARG A 64 -23.41 7.77 4.46
CA ARG A 64 -23.08 7.18 3.15
C ARG A 64 -21.57 7.14 2.92
N GLU A 65 -20.87 8.23 3.25
CA GLU A 65 -19.41 8.28 3.09
C GLU A 65 -18.70 7.31 4.05
N LEU A 66 -19.13 7.27 5.31
CA LEU A 66 -18.61 6.29 6.28
C LEU A 66 -18.82 4.85 5.80
N THR A 67 -20.00 4.54 5.27
CA THR A 67 -20.32 3.21 4.73
C THR A 67 -19.42 2.87 3.55
N ARG A 68 -19.20 3.84 2.64
CA ARG A 68 -18.31 3.69 1.49
C ARG A 68 -16.88 3.37 1.92
N VAL A 69 -16.34 4.07 2.91
CA VAL A 69 -15.00 3.82 3.46
C VAL A 69 -14.89 2.42 4.06
N ILE A 70 -15.93 1.97 4.77
CA ILE A 70 -15.97 0.62 5.36
C ILE A 70 -16.01 -0.45 4.27
N GLN A 71 -16.88 -0.30 3.28
CA GLN A 71 -16.98 -1.22 2.13
C GLN A 71 -15.65 -1.30 1.38
N ARG A 72 -15.01 -0.16 1.11
CA ARG A 72 -13.67 -0.10 0.50
C ARG A 72 -12.68 -0.94 1.30
N GLY A 73 -12.57 -0.70 2.61
CA GLY A 73 -11.62 -1.43 3.47
C GLY A 73 -11.90 -2.93 3.53
N ALA A 74 -13.17 -3.35 3.57
CA ALA A 74 -13.55 -4.76 3.56
C ALA A 74 -13.13 -5.45 2.25
N TYR A 75 -13.39 -4.81 1.10
CA TYR A 75 -12.98 -5.33 -0.20
C TYR A 75 -11.46 -5.35 -0.39
N GLN A 76 -10.72 -4.33 0.07
CA GLN A 76 -9.26 -4.32 0.03
C GLN A 76 -8.67 -5.51 0.81
N ARG A 77 -9.12 -5.73 2.05
CA ARG A 77 -8.69 -6.89 2.86
C ARG A 77 -9.05 -8.23 2.23
N SER A 78 -10.25 -8.33 1.65
CA SER A 78 -10.70 -9.55 0.99
C SER A 78 -9.83 -9.89 -0.22
N VAL A 79 -9.49 -8.91 -1.06
CA VAL A 79 -8.54 -9.08 -2.17
C VAL A 79 -7.19 -9.56 -1.63
N ASP A 80 -6.65 -8.92 -0.59
CA ASP A 80 -5.37 -9.32 -0.02
C ASP A 80 -5.36 -10.77 0.48
N SER A 81 -6.42 -11.20 1.16
CA SER A 81 -6.61 -12.57 1.64
C SER A 81 -6.69 -13.57 0.48
N LEU A 82 -7.50 -13.28 -0.54
CA LEU A 82 -7.65 -14.13 -1.72
C LEU A 82 -6.33 -14.29 -2.47
N LEU A 83 -5.53 -13.22 -2.59
CA LEU A 83 -4.20 -13.28 -3.22
C LEU A 83 -3.21 -14.13 -2.42
N VAL A 84 -3.20 -14.04 -1.08
CA VAL A 84 -2.39 -14.93 -0.24
C VAL A 84 -2.81 -16.39 -0.40
N GLN A 85 -4.11 -16.66 -0.44
CA GLN A 85 -4.62 -18.01 -0.64
C GLN A 85 -4.28 -18.55 -2.04
N ALA A 86 -4.40 -17.70 -3.07
CA ALA A 86 -4.04 -18.06 -4.44
C ALA A 86 -2.54 -18.39 -4.56
N GLU A 87 -1.68 -17.63 -3.89
CA GLU A 87 -0.25 -17.92 -3.81
C GLU A 87 0.01 -19.29 -3.16
N ARG A 88 -0.66 -19.59 -2.04
CA ARG A 88 -0.57 -20.90 -1.37
C ARG A 88 -1.02 -22.04 -2.28
N CYS A 89 -2.08 -21.86 -3.06
CA CYS A 89 -2.51 -22.84 -4.07
C CYS A 89 -1.44 -23.03 -5.15
N GLY A 90 -0.84 -21.94 -5.65
CA GLY A 90 0.27 -21.98 -6.61
C GLY A 90 1.47 -22.80 -6.10
N HIS A 91 1.92 -22.54 -4.86
CA HIS A 91 3.00 -23.30 -4.21
C HIS A 91 2.69 -24.79 -4.05
N ARG A 92 1.42 -25.16 -3.89
CA ARG A 92 0.98 -26.57 -3.78
C ARG A 92 0.74 -27.23 -5.14
N GLY A 93 0.82 -26.48 -6.24
CA GLY A 93 0.51 -26.96 -7.60
C GLY A 93 -0.98 -27.05 -7.90
N ASP A 94 -1.83 -26.45 -7.06
CA ASP A 94 -3.28 -26.38 -7.28
C ASP A 94 -3.62 -25.18 -8.18
N GLU A 95 -3.39 -25.35 -9.48
CA GLU A 95 -3.62 -24.29 -10.46
C GLU A 95 -5.09 -23.92 -10.60
N LYS A 96 -5.98 -24.90 -10.46
CA LYS A 96 -7.44 -24.68 -10.54
C LYS A 96 -7.92 -23.85 -9.35
N GLY A 97 -7.50 -24.18 -8.13
CA GLY A 97 -7.80 -23.40 -6.94
C GLY A 97 -7.19 -22.00 -6.99
N ARG A 98 -5.93 -21.88 -7.44
CA ARG A 98 -5.28 -20.57 -7.67
C ARG A 98 -6.12 -19.69 -8.61
N ASN A 99 -6.50 -20.22 -9.78
CA ASN A 99 -7.24 -19.44 -10.78
C ASN A 99 -8.65 -19.06 -10.31
N ALA A 100 -9.31 -19.92 -9.53
CA ALA A 100 -10.61 -19.61 -8.93
C ALA A 100 -10.50 -18.44 -7.93
N LEU A 101 -9.49 -18.47 -7.07
CA LEU A 101 -9.21 -17.41 -6.10
C LEU A 101 -8.81 -16.09 -6.77
N LEU A 102 -8.00 -16.14 -7.84
CA LEU A 102 -7.66 -14.96 -8.63
C LEU A 102 -8.88 -14.34 -9.32
N THR A 103 -9.82 -15.17 -9.78
CA THR A 103 -11.08 -14.69 -10.36
C THR A 103 -11.92 -13.96 -9.30
N GLN A 104 -12.08 -14.55 -8.11
CA GLN A 104 -12.77 -13.89 -7.00
C GLN A 104 -12.06 -12.59 -6.57
N ALA A 105 -10.72 -12.60 -6.52
CA ALA A 105 -9.94 -11.41 -6.19
C ALA A 105 -10.17 -10.28 -7.19
N LYS A 106 -10.31 -10.61 -8.49
CA LYS A 106 -10.63 -9.62 -9.54
C LYS A 106 -12.01 -8.99 -9.33
N ASP A 107 -13.02 -9.78 -8.99
CA ASP A 107 -14.37 -9.26 -8.73
C ASP A 107 -14.38 -8.33 -7.51
N HIS A 108 -13.69 -8.72 -6.44
CA HIS A 108 -13.56 -7.91 -5.23
C HIS A 108 -12.73 -6.65 -5.46
N PHE A 109 -11.71 -6.74 -6.30
CA PHE A 109 -10.89 -5.61 -6.72
C PHE A 109 -11.71 -4.56 -7.47
N ALA A 110 -12.55 -4.96 -8.42
CA ALA A 110 -13.44 -4.05 -9.14
C ALA A 110 -14.39 -3.31 -8.18
N LYS A 111 -14.90 -4.00 -7.16
CA LYS A 111 -15.74 -3.38 -6.12
C LYS A 111 -14.94 -2.42 -5.23
N ALA A 112 -13.71 -2.76 -4.83
CA ALA A 112 -12.83 -1.86 -4.09
C ALA A 112 -12.59 -0.54 -4.85
N LEU A 113 -12.30 -0.62 -6.16
CA LEU A 113 -12.15 0.56 -7.02
C LEU A 113 -13.43 1.40 -7.07
N ARG A 114 -14.60 0.77 -7.22
CA ARG A 114 -15.90 1.46 -7.21
C ARG A 114 -16.13 2.25 -5.91
N PHE A 115 -15.66 1.71 -4.79
CA PHE A 115 -15.73 2.37 -3.49
C PHE A 115 -14.59 3.37 -3.23
N GLY A 116 -13.72 3.63 -4.20
CA GLY A 116 -12.68 4.66 -4.11
C GLY A 116 -11.38 4.18 -3.51
N ALA A 117 -10.99 2.92 -3.78
CA ALA A 117 -9.60 2.50 -3.60
C ALA A 117 -8.69 3.27 -4.56
N ASP A 118 -7.52 3.67 -4.06
CA ASP A 118 -6.56 4.53 -4.75
C ASP A 118 -5.69 3.76 -5.75
N ASP A 119 -4.89 4.52 -6.51
CA ASP A 119 -3.96 3.95 -7.48
C ASP A 119 -2.83 3.17 -6.81
N GLU A 120 -2.48 3.47 -5.56
CA GLU A 120 -1.51 2.67 -4.80
C GLU A 120 -2.01 1.24 -4.60
N PHE A 121 -3.26 1.09 -4.16
CA PHE A 121 -3.91 -0.21 -4.03
C PHE A 121 -3.99 -0.94 -5.39
N ARG A 122 -4.36 -0.24 -6.48
CA ARG A 122 -4.39 -0.82 -7.83
C ARG A 122 -3.04 -1.44 -8.21
N HIS A 123 -1.97 -0.66 -8.17
CA HIS A 123 -0.64 -1.15 -8.54
C HIS A 123 -0.14 -2.23 -7.57
N GLY A 124 -0.50 -2.17 -6.29
CA GLY A 124 -0.23 -3.22 -5.31
C GLY A 124 -0.85 -4.57 -5.69
N VAL A 125 -2.14 -4.57 -6.03
CA VAL A 125 -2.87 -5.77 -6.44
C VAL A 125 -2.32 -6.33 -7.76
N GLU A 126 -2.10 -5.49 -8.76
CA GLU A 126 -1.56 -5.91 -10.06
C GLU A 126 -0.21 -6.63 -9.91
N ARG A 127 0.73 -6.06 -9.14
CA ARG A 127 2.03 -6.70 -8.86
C ARG A 127 1.88 -8.06 -8.18
N ARG A 128 0.97 -8.17 -7.20
CA ARG A 128 0.74 -9.41 -6.48
C ARG A 128 0.08 -10.48 -7.36
N VAL A 129 -0.87 -10.11 -8.21
CA VAL A 129 -1.47 -11.03 -9.18
C VAL A 129 -0.39 -11.59 -10.12
N GLN A 130 0.49 -10.74 -10.64
CA GLN A 130 1.60 -11.20 -11.48
C GLN A 130 2.53 -12.15 -10.72
N ALA A 131 2.93 -11.81 -9.49
CA ALA A 131 3.75 -12.68 -8.66
C ALA A 131 3.09 -14.05 -8.41
N THR A 132 1.79 -14.07 -8.08
CA THR A 132 1.03 -15.31 -7.88
C THR A 132 0.95 -16.16 -9.14
N LEU A 133 0.79 -15.55 -10.32
CA LEU A 133 0.78 -16.28 -11.60
C LEU A 133 2.15 -16.89 -11.93
N MET A 134 3.23 -16.23 -11.54
CA MET A 134 4.61 -16.74 -11.69
C MET A 134 4.98 -17.82 -10.66
N THR A 135 4.14 -18.00 -9.64
CA THR A 135 4.33 -18.98 -8.57
C THR A 135 3.62 -20.29 -8.95
N SER A 136 4.37 -21.28 -9.44
CA SER A 136 3.93 -22.66 -9.65
C SER A 136 4.89 -23.64 -8.99
N LYS A 137 4.36 -24.78 -8.52
CA LYS A 137 5.11 -25.86 -7.83
C LYS A 137 6.29 -26.39 -8.64
N ASP A 138 6.12 -26.49 -9.96
CA ASP A 138 7.17 -26.77 -10.92
C ASP A 138 7.34 -25.51 -11.76
N GLY A 139 8.53 -24.90 -11.75
CA GLY A 139 8.77 -23.57 -12.32
C GLY A 139 8.31 -23.40 -13.79
N VAL A 140 7.11 -22.84 -13.95
CA VAL A 140 6.40 -22.30 -15.13
C VAL A 140 6.68 -22.96 -16.50
N ASP A 141 5.61 -23.42 -17.15
CA ASP A 141 5.53 -23.75 -18.58
C ASP A 141 5.99 -22.57 -19.47
N ASP A 142 6.91 -22.86 -20.40
CA ASP A 142 7.64 -21.89 -21.22
C ASP A 142 6.73 -20.97 -22.05
N ARG A 143 5.53 -21.45 -22.40
CA ARG A 143 4.56 -20.68 -23.18
C ARG A 143 3.99 -19.49 -22.42
N THR A 144 3.78 -19.64 -21.11
CA THR A 144 3.25 -18.59 -20.23
C THR A 144 4.34 -17.56 -19.90
N LYS A 145 5.58 -18.04 -19.70
CA LYS A 145 6.79 -17.19 -19.62
C LYS A 145 6.95 -16.33 -20.87
N GLN A 146 6.76 -16.89 -22.07
CA GLN A 146 6.92 -16.15 -23.33
C GLN A 146 5.82 -15.10 -23.58
N ALA A 147 4.56 -15.40 -23.24
CA ALA A 147 3.47 -14.44 -23.41
C ALA A 147 3.58 -13.25 -22.44
N ALA A 148 3.99 -13.51 -21.19
CA ALA A 148 4.27 -12.47 -20.21
C ALA A 148 5.52 -11.65 -20.59
N LYS A 149 6.59 -12.32 -21.07
CA LYS A 149 7.82 -11.68 -21.56
C LYS A 149 7.55 -10.70 -22.71
N ARG A 150 6.70 -11.06 -23.69
CA ARG A 150 6.33 -10.15 -24.79
C ARG A 150 5.55 -8.92 -24.35
N ARG A 151 4.69 -9.05 -23.33
CA ARG A 151 3.96 -7.89 -22.75
C ARG A 151 4.85 -6.98 -21.92
N LEU A 152 5.84 -7.55 -21.24
CA LEU A 152 6.86 -6.78 -20.51
C LEU A 152 7.81 -6.05 -21.46
N GLU A 153 8.28 -6.70 -22.52
CA GLU A 153 9.22 -6.10 -23.49
C GLU A 153 8.62 -4.90 -24.26
N GLN A 154 7.29 -4.78 -24.36
CA GLN A 154 6.64 -3.61 -24.94
C GLN A 154 6.55 -2.40 -23.98
N HIS A 155 6.75 -2.59 -22.68
CA HIS A 155 6.64 -1.54 -21.66
C HIS A 155 7.95 -1.22 -20.92
N ASP A 156 9.04 -1.96 -21.19
CA ASP A 156 10.26 -1.92 -20.41
C ASP A 156 11.39 -1.23 -21.18
N VAL A 157 11.53 0.10 -21.00
CA VAL A 157 12.74 0.86 -21.35
C VAL A 157 13.70 0.88 -20.15
N GLY A 158 13.89 -0.28 -19.52
CA GLY A 158 14.67 -0.47 -18.29
C GLY A 158 15.66 -1.62 -18.41
N ALA A 159 16.90 -1.40 -17.95
CA ALA A 159 17.97 -2.40 -18.01
C ALA A 159 17.74 -3.50 -16.96
N LYS A 160 18.00 -4.75 -17.35
CA LYS A 160 17.95 -5.94 -16.48
C LYS A 160 19.34 -6.23 -15.88
N PRO A 161 19.43 -6.64 -14.59
CA PRO A 161 20.70 -6.98 -13.95
C PRO A 161 21.19 -8.39 -14.31
N PRO A 162 22.50 -8.67 -14.15
CA PRO A 162 23.09 -9.98 -14.43
C PRO A 162 22.90 -10.94 -13.24
N ASN A 163 22.68 -12.23 -13.53
CA ASN A 163 22.79 -13.39 -12.61
C ASN A 163 21.60 -13.81 -11.71
N GLY A 164 20.39 -13.29 -11.94
CA GLY A 164 19.20 -14.16 -11.94
C GLY A 164 18.66 -14.81 -10.65
N ILE A 165 19.15 -14.56 -9.43
CA ILE A 165 18.44 -14.94 -8.19
C ILE A 165 18.55 -13.84 -7.13
N GLU A 166 17.57 -12.95 -7.11
CA GLU A 166 17.44 -11.85 -6.13
C GLU A 166 16.40 -12.22 -5.06
N ARG A 167 16.81 -12.39 -3.79
CA ARG A 167 15.88 -12.59 -2.65
C ARG A 167 15.31 -11.28 -2.09
N ARG A 168 15.67 -10.13 -2.66
CA ARG A 168 15.35 -8.80 -2.15
C ARG A 168 13.98 -8.33 -2.69
N ARG A 169 13.21 -7.65 -1.84
CA ARG A 169 11.85 -7.16 -2.17
C ARG A 169 11.82 -5.86 -2.98
N ALA A 170 12.98 -5.25 -3.23
CA ALA A 170 13.11 -4.00 -3.98
C ALA A 170 14.52 -3.90 -4.60
N ILE A 171 14.59 -3.30 -5.79
CA ILE A 171 15.85 -2.94 -6.46
C ILE A 171 16.59 -1.91 -5.60
N ARG A 172 17.91 -2.05 -5.52
CA ARG A 172 18.79 -1.08 -4.89
C ARG A 172 19.50 -0.27 -5.94
N TYR A 173 19.66 1.01 -5.68
CA TYR A 173 20.37 1.96 -6.52
C TYR A 173 21.59 2.46 -5.76
N MET A 174 22.69 2.64 -6.49
CA MET A 174 23.92 3.21 -5.97
C MET A 174 24.05 4.69 -6.32
N ASP A 175 23.51 5.08 -7.48
CA ASP A 175 23.58 6.44 -8.01
C ASP A 175 22.17 6.93 -8.39
N PRO A 176 21.78 8.17 -8.10
CA PRO A 176 22.52 9.19 -7.35
C PRO A 176 22.68 8.83 -5.87
N VAL A 177 23.76 9.32 -5.25
CA VAL A 177 23.95 9.18 -3.80
C VAL A 177 23.00 10.11 -3.05
N LEU A 178 22.20 9.56 -2.12
CA LEU A 178 21.32 10.36 -1.29
C LEU A 178 22.06 10.87 -0.06
N THR A 179 21.74 12.11 0.32
CA THR A 179 22.13 12.64 1.62
C THR A 179 21.09 12.24 2.64
N VAL A 180 21.56 11.74 3.78
CA VAL A 180 20.75 11.30 4.91
C VAL A 180 21.18 12.05 6.16
N GLU A 181 20.23 12.65 6.87
CA GLU A 181 20.45 13.22 8.19
C GLU A 181 19.77 12.36 9.24
N ALA A 182 20.55 11.84 10.20
CA ALA A 182 20.08 10.98 11.28
C ALA A 182 20.66 11.47 12.60
N GLU A 183 19.80 11.76 13.58
CA GLU A 183 20.21 12.22 14.92
C GLU A 183 21.17 13.43 14.91
N GLY A 184 20.98 14.36 13.97
CA GLY A 184 21.82 15.55 13.80
C GLY A 184 23.14 15.29 13.08
N ARG A 185 23.38 14.07 12.59
CA ARG A 185 24.55 13.70 11.79
C ARG A 185 24.17 13.58 10.33
N ARG A 186 25.00 14.15 9.46
CA ARG A 186 24.84 14.07 8.01
C ARG A 186 25.74 12.98 7.44
N CYS A 187 25.15 12.07 6.66
CA CYS A 187 25.82 10.97 5.98
C CYS A 187 25.26 10.78 4.57
N THR A 188 25.78 9.77 3.87
CA THR A 188 25.37 9.42 2.51
C THR A 188 24.98 7.96 2.40
N THR A 189 24.11 7.65 1.44
CA THR A 189 23.79 6.26 1.13
C THR A 189 24.92 5.60 0.37
N ILE A 190 25.28 4.38 0.75
CA ILE A 190 26.06 3.44 -0.08
C ILE A 190 25.14 2.85 -1.16
N ASN A 191 23.92 2.47 -0.77
CA ASN A 191 22.86 2.13 -1.69
C ASN A 191 21.49 2.44 -1.05
N TRP A 192 20.47 2.55 -1.88
CA TRP A 192 19.12 2.87 -1.43
C TRP A 192 18.06 2.17 -2.26
N SER A 193 16.88 1.99 -1.67
CA SER A 193 15.70 1.45 -2.31
C SER A 193 14.46 2.13 -1.77
N THR A 194 13.31 1.86 -2.36
CA THR A 194 12.02 2.33 -1.84
C THR A 194 11.65 1.73 -0.47
N ARG A 195 12.40 0.74 0.02
CA ARG A 195 12.12 0.02 1.27
C ARG A 195 13.23 0.10 2.32
N GLY A 196 14.34 0.76 2.03
CA GLY A 196 15.44 0.85 2.97
C GLY A 196 16.72 1.39 2.36
N LEU A 197 17.69 1.67 3.22
CA LEU A 197 18.95 2.30 2.90
C LEU A 197 20.10 1.49 3.49
N LEU A 198 21.25 1.53 2.83
CA LEU A 198 22.53 1.27 3.46
C LEU A 198 23.25 2.60 3.54
N VAL A 199 23.54 3.08 4.74
CA VAL A 199 24.19 4.39 4.95
C VAL A 199 25.60 4.21 5.50
N ASP A 200 26.48 5.09 5.08
CA ASP A 200 27.86 5.19 5.55
C ASP A 200 27.88 5.90 6.91
N LEU A 201 27.81 5.10 7.98
CA LEU A 201 27.74 5.56 9.37
C LEU A 201 28.52 4.60 10.28
N PRO A 202 29.23 5.13 11.31
CA PRO A 202 29.99 4.30 12.24
C PRO A 202 29.08 3.33 13.00
N PRO A 203 29.23 2.00 12.84
CA PRO A 203 28.27 1.06 13.43
C PRO A 203 28.25 1.08 14.97
N GLU A 204 29.38 1.41 15.59
CA GLU A 204 29.56 1.50 17.04
C GLU A 204 28.64 2.57 17.66
N GLU A 205 28.44 3.68 16.95
CA GLU A 205 27.62 4.79 17.43
C GLU A 205 26.11 4.47 17.36
N PHE A 206 25.71 3.53 16.50
CA PHE A 206 24.32 3.13 16.27
C PHE A 206 23.96 1.77 16.89
N ALA A 207 24.87 1.18 17.67
CA ALA A 207 24.63 -0.08 18.39
C ALA A 207 23.39 -0.01 19.31
N HIS A 208 23.16 1.14 19.93
CA HIS A 208 22.02 1.40 20.80
C HIS A 208 20.67 1.45 20.06
N ALA A 209 20.68 1.65 18.73
CA ALA A 209 19.49 1.85 17.91
C ALA A 209 19.03 0.57 17.17
N VAL A 210 19.74 -0.55 17.32
CA VAL A 210 19.38 -1.84 16.67
C VAL A 210 17.98 -2.28 17.10
N GLY A 211 17.11 -2.54 16.12
CA GLY A 211 15.69 -2.84 16.36
C GLY A 211 14.83 -1.63 16.76
N GLY A 212 15.45 -0.47 17.00
CA GLY A 212 14.81 0.80 17.32
C GLY A 212 14.42 1.60 16.07
N LYS A 213 13.75 2.74 16.30
CA LYS A 213 13.31 3.67 15.25
C LYS A 213 14.27 4.86 15.16
N LEU A 214 14.72 5.16 13.95
CA LEU A 214 15.45 6.36 13.60
C LEU A 214 14.57 7.28 12.75
N ARG A 215 14.64 8.57 13.04
CA ARG A 215 14.06 9.62 12.20
C ARG A 215 15.15 10.14 11.26
N LEU A 216 14.90 9.99 9.97
CA LEU A 216 15.79 10.41 8.90
C LEU A 216 15.24 11.64 8.21
N GLU A 217 16.13 12.47 7.70
CA GLU A 217 15.83 13.47 6.67
C GLU A 217 16.59 13.13 5.39
N LEU A 218 15.86 12.92 4.29
CA LEU A 218 16.40 12.41 3.03
C LEU A 218 16.30 13.48 1.95
N HIS A 219 17.38 13.66 1.20
CA HIS A 219 17.37 14.50 0.00
C HIS A 219 18.40 14.04 -1.02
N CYS A 220 18.16 14.34 -2.30
CA CYS A 220 19.13 14.17 -3.38
C CYS A 220 19.70 15.53 -3.75
N ARG A 221 21.04 15.66 -3.80
CA ARG A 221 21.72 16.93 -4.15
C ARG A 221 21.63 17.26 -5.62
N GLU A 222 21.47 16.26 -6.47
CA GLU A 222 21.43 16.40 -7.93
C GLU A 222 20.07 16.89 -8.43
N ILE A 223 19.04 16.85 -7.58
CA ILE A 223 17.72 17.37 -7.91
C ILE A 223 17.71 18.89 -7.61
N PRO A 224 17.47 19.75 -8.62
CA PRO A 224 17.42 21.19 -8.41
C PRO A 224 16.26 21.59 -7.48
N GLU A 225 16.48 22.63 -6.68
CA GLU A 225 15.45 23.12 -5.76
C GLU A 225 14.33 23.83 -6.56
N THR A 226 13.11 23.30 -6.49
CA THR A 226 11.94 23.87 -7.17
C THR A 226 11.26 24.88 -6.23
N GLY A 227 11.28 26.16 -6.59
CA GLY A 227 10.64 27.22 -5.79
C GLY A 227 11.29 27.45 -4.41
N GLY A 228 12.60 27.20 -4.28
CA GLY A 228 13.35 27.34 -3.03
C GLY A 228 13.10 26.22 -2.01
N ARG A 229 12.43 25.13 -2.42
CA ARG A 229 12.20 23.96 -1.59
C ARG A 229 13.01 22.78 -2.12
N ARG A 230 13.84 22.20 -1.23
CA ARG A 230 14.55 20.95 -1.52
C ARG A 230 13.57 19.79 -1.56
N ILE A 231 13.68 18.97 -2.61
CA ILE A 231 12.87 17.76 -2.76
C ILE A 231 13.44 16.65 -1.88
N GLY A 232 12.56 16.00 -1.13
CA GLY A 232 12.92 15.09 -0.05
C GLY A 232 12.01 15.27 1.15
N GLY A 233 12.38 14.67 2.28
CA GLY A 233 11.55 14.75 3.47
C GLY A 233 11.95 13.81 4.59
N ARG A 234 11.08 13.79 5.60
CA ARG A 234 11.30 13.03 6.82
C ARG A 234 10.79 11.61 6.68
N GLN A 235 11.63 10.63 7.01
CA GLN A 235 11.31 9.21 6.93
C GLN A 235 11.65 8.50 8.24
N ILE A 236 10.77 7.61 8.70
CA ILE A 236 11.08 6.72 9.84
C ILE A 236 11.69 5.43 9.29
N ALA A 237 12.81 5.00 9.87
CA ALA A 237 13.46 3.74 9.53
C ALA A 237 13.78 2.94 10.81
N HIS A 238 13.97 1.63 10.67
CA HIS A 238 14.48 0.76 11.71
C HIS A 238 15.89 0.32 11.38
N VAL A 239 16.78 0.32 12.38
CA VAL A 239 18.11 -0.28 12.22
C VAL A 239 17.95 -1.80 12.24
N VAL A 240 18.21 -2.43 11.10
CA VAL A 240 18.04 -3.88 10.94
C VAL A 240 19.35 -4.65 11.01
N ARG A 241 20.47 -4.00 10.70
CA ARG A 241 21.79 -4.62 10.72
C ARG A 241 22.89 -3.58 10.81
N LEU A 242 23.93 -3.88 11.57
CA LEU A 242 25.20 -3.16 11.61
C LEU A 242 26.23 -3.90 10.76
N ASP A 243 27.05 -3.18 10.01
CA ASP A 243 28.04 -3.74 9.10
C ASP A 243 29.43 -3.13 9.40
N PRO A 244 30.15 -3.65 10.42
CA PRO A 244 31.45 -3.13 10.85
C PRO A 244 32.48 -3.09 9.73
N ASP A 245 32.53 -4.14 8.90
CA ASP A 245 33.50 -4.29 7.81
C ASP A 245 33.34 -3.22 6.72
N ARG A 246 32.10 -2.74 6.53
CA ARG A 246 31.76 -1.72 5.53
C ARG A 246 31.58 -0.33 6.11
N HIS A 247 31.80 -0.16 7.42
CA HIS A 247 31.48 1.07 8.14
C HIS A 247 30.04 1.55 7.87
N ALA A 248 29.08 0.62 7.88
CA ALA A 248 27.73 0.90 7.38
C ALA A 248 26.62 0.44 8.32
N VAL A 249 25.48 1.14 8.23
CA VAL A 249 24.25 0.80 8.96
C VAL A 249 23.14 0.52 7.96
N ALA A 250 22.52 -0.65 8.07
CA ALA A 250 21.39 -1.03 7.23
C ALA A 250 20.07 -0.62 7.91
N LEU A 251 19.28 0.14 7.18
CA LEU A 251 18.02 0.72 7.61
C LEU A 251 16.87 0.15 6.79
N SER A 252 15.79 -0.29 7.45
CA SER A 252 14.56 -0.74 6.79
C SER A 252 13.43 0.24 7.06
N PHE A 253 12.69 0.59 6.03
CA PHE A 253 11.41 1.26 6.21
C PHE A 253 10.34 0.22 6.58
N PRO A 254 9.34 0.59 7.40
CA PRO A 254 8.23 -0.32 7.72
C PRO A 254 7.43 -0.68 6.46
N ASP A 255 7.19 0.33 5.63
CA ASP A 255 6.45 0.28 4.36
C ASP A 255 7.26 0.92 3.23
N ILE A 256 6.70 0.98 2.03
CA ILE A 256 7.31 1.74 0.92
C ILE A 256 7.38 3.22 1.32
N SER A 257 8.55 3.82 1.22
CA SER A 257 8.75 5.23 1.58
C SER A 257 8.21 6.16 0.50
N THR A 258 7.19 6.94 0.85
CA THR A 258 6.66 8.01 -0.02
C THR A 258 7.72 9.07 -0.31
N VAL A 259 8.59 9.39 0.65
CA VAL A 259 9.73 10.31 0.46
C VAL A 259 10.67 9.80 -0.64
N MET A 260 10.95 8.49 -0.67
CA MET A 260 11.76 7.91 -1.73
C MET A 260 11.06 7.92 -3.08
N LEU A 261 9.73 7.72 -3.11
CA LEU A 261 8.95 7.83 -4.34
C LEU A 261 8.97 9.26 -4.89
N ASP A 262 8.80 10.26 -4.03
CA ASP A 262 8.87 11.67 -4.41
C ASP A 262 10.26 12.02 -4.98
N LEU A 263 11.32 11.53 -4.34
CA LEU A 263 12.70 11.68 -4.84
C LEU A 263 12.88 11.00 -6.21
N MET A 264 12.37 9.79 -6.41
CA MET A 264 12.45 9.09 -7.69
C MET A 264 11.64 9.80 -8.80
N HIS A 265 10.47 10.34 -8.47
CA HIS A 265 9.68 11.13 -9.41
C HIS A 265 10.43 12.39 -9.83
N ALA A 266 11.01 13.11 -8.88
CA ALA A 266 11.78 14.31 -9.18
C ALA A 266 13.09 14.01 -9.94
N MET A 267 13.77 12.89 -9.67
CA MET A 267 14.90 12.44 -10.50
C MET A 267 14.47 12.22 -11.95
N LYS A 268 13.34 11.55 -12.15
CA LYS A 268 12.80 11.30 -13.49
C LYS A 268 12.48 12.62 -14.22
N GLU A 269 11.87 13.58 -13.54
CA GLU A 269 11.59 14.91 -14.10
C GLU A 269 12.88 15.67 -14.43
N ALA A 270 13.93 15.51 -13.63
CA ALA A 270 15.26 16.08 -13.86
C ALA A 270 16.09 15.30 -14.91
N GLY A 271 15.57 14.22 -15.49
CA GLY A 271 16.30 13.37 -16.44
C GLY A 271 17.39 12.49 -15.83
N ILE A 272 17.44 12.40 -14.49
CA ILE A 272 18.38 11.54 -13.76
C ILE A 272 17.83 10.12 -13.77
N LYS A 273 18.64 9.17 -14.23
CA LYS A 273 18.30 7.75 -14.27
C LYS A 273 19.09 7.00 -13.19
N PRO A 274 18.45 6.55 -12.09
CA PRO A 274 19.16 5.85 -11.03
C PRO A 274 19.85 4.58 -11.53
N GLU A 275 21.11 4.39 -11.14
CA GLU A 275 21.89 3.21 -11.50
C GLU A 275 21.72 2.10 -10.45
N PRO A 276 21.27 0.90 -10.85
CA PRO A 276 21.08 -0.21 -9.92
C PRO A 276 22.42 -0.77 -9.42
N GLU A 277 22.42 -1.26 -8.18
CA GLU A 277 23.51 -2.05 -7.59
C GLU A 277 23.73 -3.32 -8.44
N ARG A 278 24.97 -3.54 -8.89
CA ARG A 278 25.36 -4.69 -9.73
C ARG A 278 25.71 -5.94 -8.93
#